data_AF-A0A7S3P3R5-F1
#
_entry.id   AF-A0A7S3P3R5-F1
#
_cell.length_a   1.000
_cell.length_b   1.000
_cell.length_c   1.000
_cell.angle_alpha   90.00
_cell.angle_beta   90.00
_cell.angle_gamma   90.00
#
_symmetry.space_group_name_H-M   'P 1'
#
loop_
_entity.id
_entity.type
_entity.pdbx_description
1 polymer ?
#
loop_
_entity_poly.entity_id
_entity_poly.type
_entity_poly.pdbx_seq_one_letter_code
_entity_poly.pdbx_strand_id
1 'polypeptide(L)'
;MIANAMYFTFSRFLYITCVMTLMITLFCQRAKMVKSFLTVYFWTPLSKLTFIVYLIFPLVIGAGYFATHGDVYHDYLKAIVFMTANTILSYIFAFLLYISIQKPIDNIKALIAYKLASCRRSVRTMKKESKVKAQKFKNEKEKR
;
A
#
# COMPACT_ATOMS: atom_id res chain seq x y z
N MET A 1 -14.32 -33.54 -18.76
CA MET A 1 -14.42 -33.16 -17.32
C MET A 1 -13.08 -33.18 -16.61
N ILE A 2 -12.30 -34.26 -16.71
CA ILE A 2 -10.99 -34.40 -16.03
C ILE A 2 -9.96 -33.31 -16.44
N ALA A 3 -9.89 -32.94 -17.72
CA ALA A 3 -8.99 -31.86 -18.19
C ALA A 3 -9.33 -30.48 -17.58
N ASN A 4 -10.62 -30.15 -17.44
CA ASN A 4 -11.06 -28.89 -16.83
C ASN A 4 -10.72 -28.83 -15.33
N ALA A 5 -10.90 -29.95 -14.63
CA ALA A 5 -10.56 -30.06 -13.21
C ALA A 5 -9.05 -29.88 -12.98
N MET A 6 -8.22 -30.52 -13.82
CA MET A 6 -6.77 -30.34 -13.79
C MET A 6 -6.36 -28.90 -14.09
N TYR A 7 -6.95 -28.26 -15.11
CA TYR A 7 -6.63 -26.86 -15.43
C TYR A 7 -6.92 -25.91 -14.26
N PHE A 8 -8.04 -26.13 -13.56
CA PHE A 8 -8.45 -25.27 -12.45
C PHE A 8 -7.53 -25.41 -11.22
N THR A 9 -7.08 -26.62 -10.90
CA THR A 9 -6.16 -26.84 -9.78
C THR A 9 -4.75 -26.36 -10.11
N PHE A 10 -4.20 -26.72 -11.27
CA PHE A 10 -2.83 -26.35 -11.63
C PHE A 10 -2.67 -24.85 -11.87
N SER A 11 -3.64 -24.17 -12.50
CA SER A 11 -3.54 -22.71 -12.72
C SER A 11 -3.36 -21.94 -11.43
N ARG A 12 -4.13 -22.28 -10.39
CA ARG A 12 -4.07 -21.62 -9.08
C ARG A 12 -2.81 -22.00 -8.31
N PHE A 13 -2.38 -23.26 -8.38
CA PHE A 13 -1.12 -23.72 -7.78
C PHE A 13 0.08 -23.02 -8.40
N LEU A 14 0.18 -22.98 -9.73
CA LEU A 14 1.28 -22.33 -10.47
C LEU A 14 1.36 -20.84 -10.16
N TYR A 15 0.22 -20.17 -10.05
CA TYR A 15 0.18 -18.77 -9.64
C TYR A 15 0.76 -18.58 -8.23
N ILE A 16 0.34 -19.39 -7.26
CA ILE A 16 0.82 -19.30 -5.87
C ILE A 16 2.32 -19.61 -5.80
N THR A 17 2.80 -20.66 -6.47
CA THR A 17 4.23 -21.01 -6.45
C THR A 17 5.10 -19.94 -7.11
N CYS A 18 4.63 -19.31 -8.19
CA CYS A 18 5.29 -18.17 -8.81
C CYS A 18 5.37 -16.97 -7.83
N VAL A 19 4.27 -16.63 -7.16
CA VAL A 19 4.27 -15.53 -6.18
C VAL A 19 5.17 -15.83 -4.98
N MET A 20 5.15 -17.06 -4.47
CA MET A 20 6.00 -17.48 -3.34
C MET A 20 7.48 -17.42 -3.68
N THR A 21 7.87 -17.92 -4.86
CA THR A 21 9.27 -17.86 -5.31
C THR A 21 9.72 -16.40 -5.48
N LEU A 22 8.88 -15.53 -6.05
CA LEU A 22 9.15 -14.09 -6.11
C LEU A 22 9.36 -13.48 -4.71
N MET A 23 8.49 -13.76 -3.75
CA MET A 23 8.63 -13.25 -2.38
C MET A 23 9.92 -13.72 -1.72
N ILE A 24 10.27 -15.01 -1.85
CA ILE A 24 11.52 -15.56 -1.29
C ILE A 24 12.74 -14.85 -1.90
N THR A 25 12.73 -14.56 -3.21
CA THR A 25 13.84 -13.84 -3.85
C THR A 25 13.98 -12.39 -3.39
N LEU A 26 12.87 -11.73 -3.05
CA LEU A 26 12.83 -10.38 -2.45
C LEU A 26 13.38 -10.38 -1.02
N PHE A 27 12.97 -11.35 -0.19
CA PHE A 27 13.45 -11.49 1.19
C PHE A 27 14.93 -11.83 1.28
N CYS A 28 15.43 -12.69 0.40
CA CYS A 28 16.83 -13.13 0.42
C CYS A 28 17.82 -12.05 -0.12
N GLN A 29 17.34 -10.86 -0.52
CA GLN A 29 18.09 -9.76 -1.13
C GLN A 29 18.96 -10.12 -2.36
N ARG A 30 18.83 -11.34 -2.89
CA ARG A 30 19.58 -11.81 -4.06
C ARG A 30 19.12 -11.15 -5.36
N ALA A 31 17.87 -10.72 -5.43
CA ALA A 31 17.29 -10.10 -6.63
C ALA A 31 17.38 -8.57 -6.60
N LYS A 32 18.59 -8.02 -6.82
CA LYS A 32 18.80 -6.54 -6.90
C LYS A 32 17.97 -5.91 -8.02
N MET A 33 17.82 -6.58 -9.17
CA MET A 33 17.00 -6.10 -10.30
C MET A 33 15.52 -5.97 -9.95
N VAL A 34 14.92 -7.02 -9.37
CA VAL A 34 13.50 -7.03 -8.99
C VAL A 34 13.23 -5.97 -7.92
N LYS A 35 14.10 -5.85 -6.92
CA LYS A 35 14.00 -4.80 -5.90
C LYS A 35 14.09 -3.40 -6.51
N SER A 36 15.00 -3.17 -7.46
CA SER A 36 15.12 -1.88 -8.14
C SER A 36 13.86 -1.54 -8.94
N PHE A 37 13.28 -2.52 -9.64
CA PHE A 37 12.05 -2.34 -10.39
C PHE A 37 10.87 -1.99 -9.49
N LEU A 38 10.73 -2.68 -8.34
CA LEU A 38 9.67 -2.42 -7.37
C LEU A 38 9.84 -1.12 -6.58
N THR A 39 11.05 -0.60 -6.48
CA THR A 39 11.34 0.67 -5.77
C THR A 39 11.14 1.89 -6.69
N VAL A 40 10.83 1.71 -7.96
CA VAL A 40 10.54 2.83 -8.87
C VAL A 40 9.37 3.64 -8.31
N TYR A 41 9.53 4.97 -8.29
CA TYR A 41 8.58 5.93 -7.70
C TYR A 41 7.14 5.74 -8.20
N PHE A 42 6.97 5.23 -9.43
CA PHE A 42 5.69 4.92 -10.04
C PHE A 42 4.87 3.84 -9.29
N TRP A 43 5.50 2.83 -8.70
CA TRP A 43 4.80 1.73 -8.03
C TRP A 43 4.15 2.15 -6.71
N THR A 44 4.71 3.18 -6.05
CA THR A 44 4.22 3.64 -4.74
C THR A 44 2.81 4.25 -4.81
N PRO A 45 2.52 5.25 -5.67
CA PRO A 45 1.15 5.76 -5.82
C PRO A 45 0.22 4.71 -6.44
N LEU A 46 0.72 3.88 -7.36
CA LEU A 46 -0.08 2.83 -7.99
C LEU A 46 -0.61 1.82 -6.95
N SER A 47 0.25 1.39 -6.03
CA SER A 47 -0.12 0.46 -4.95
C SER A 47 -1.18 1.04 -4.01
N LYS A 48 -1.11 2.35 -3.73
CA LYS A 48 -2.12 3.04 -2.92
C LYS A 48 -3.46 3.14 -3.67
N LEU A 49 -3.43 3.42 -4.96
CA LEU A 49 -4.63 3.53 -5.78
C LEU A 49 -5.34 2.17 -5.90
N THR A 50 -4.60 1.10 -6.22
CA THR A 50 -5.17 -0.25 -6.37
C THR A 50 -5.76 -0.76 -5.05
N PHE A 51 -5.18 -0.41 -3.91
CA PHE A 51 -5.75 -0.72 -2.60
C PHE A 51 -7.13 -0.07 -2.39
N ILE A 52 -7.29 1.21 -2.78
CA ILE A 52 -8.57 1.92 -2.68
C ILE A 52 -9.59 1.30 -3.65
N VAL A 53 -9.18 0.98 -4.87
CA VAL A 53 -10.03 0.29 -5.86
C VAL A 53 -10.53 -1.03 -5.29
N TYR A 54 -9.66 -1.82 -4.67
CA TYR A 54 -10.03 -3.11 -4.09
C TYR A 54 -11.11 -3.00 -3.02
N LEU A 55 -11.12 -1.93 -2.22
CA LEU A 55 -12.16 -1.68 -1.22
C LEU A 55 -13.50 -1.24 -1.83
N ILE A 56 -13.46 -0.45 -2.92
CA ILE A 56 -14.65 0.11 -3.57
C ILE A 56 -15.30 -0.88 -4.53
N PHE A 57 -14.50 -1.73 -5.16
CA PHE A 57 -14.94 -2.71 -6.14
C PHE A 57 -16.13 -3.58 -5.68
N PRO A 58 -16.11 -4.21 -4.48
CA PRO A 58 -17.27 -4.97 -4.00
C PRO A 58 -18.49 -4.08 -3.71
N LEU A 59 -18.29 -2.80 -3.37
CA LEU A 59 -19.37 -1.85 -3.11
C LEU A 59 -20.07 -1.44 -4.41
N VAL A 60 -19.31 -1.21 -5.48
CA VAL A 60 -19.83 -0.92 -6.83
C VAL A 60 -20.58 -2.12 -7.39
N ILE A 61 -20.00 -3.32 -7.27
CA ILE A 61 -20.66 -4.55 -7.70
C ILE A 61 -21.95 -4.77 -6.89
N GLY A 62 -21.89 -4.65 -5.56
CA GLY A 62 -23.05 -4.78 -4.70
C GLY A 62 -24.18 -3.81 -5.06
N ALA A 63 -23.85 -2.53 -5.29
CA ALA A 63 -24.82 -1.53 -5.74
C ALA A 63 -25.47 -1.90 -7.08
N GLY A 64 -24.68 -2.41 -8.04
CA GLY A 64 -25.19 -2.90 -9.32
C GLY A 64 -26.13 -4.11 -9.16
N TYR A 65 -25.80 -5.05 -8.28
CA TYR A 65 -26.66 -6.19 -7.97
C TYR A 65 -27.97 -5.77 -7.30
N PHE A 66 -27.95 -4.87 -6.32
CA PHE A 66 -29.17 -4.38 -5.67
C PHE A 66 -30.09 -3.59 -6.60
N ALA A 67 -29.52 -2.87 -7.58
CA ALA A 67 -30.28 -2.13 -8.56
C ALA A 67 -30.94 -3.03 -9.62
N THR A 68 -30.50 -4.29 -9.76
CA THR A 68 -30.98 -5.20 -10.80
C THR A 68 -32.05 -6.13 -10.22
N HIS A 69 -33.32 -5.88 -10.53
CA HIS A 69 -34.47 -6.65 -10.02
C HIS A 69 -34.94 -7.81 -10.93
N GLY A 70 -34.10 -8.29 -11.85
CA GLY A 70 -34.51 -9.32 -12.84
C GLY A 70 -33.43 -10.35 -13.16
N ASP A 71 -33.85 -11.48 -13.75
CA ASP A 71 -32.95 -12.56 -14.16
C ASP A 71 -31.97 -12.07 -15.24
N VAL A 72 -30.71 -11.94 -14.83
CA VAL A 72 -29.62 -11.58 -15.73
C VAL A 72 -29.21 -12.84 -16.50
N TYR A 73 -29.66 -12.97 -17.75
CA TYR A 73 -29.19 -14.01 -18.66
C TYR A 73 -27.66 -13.92 -18.80
N HIS A 74 -26.97 -14.88 -18.20
CA HIS A 74 -25.52 -14.89 -18.05
C HIS A 74 -24.85 -15.43 -19.31
N ASP A 75 -24.77 -14.58 -20.32
CA ASP A 75 -23.93 -14.83 -21.49
C ASP A 75 -22.48 -14.40 -21.19
N TYR A 76 -21.50 -15.16 -21.68
CA TYR A 76 -20.08 -14.93 -21.40
C TYR A 76 -19.64 -13.53 -21.84
N LEU A 77 -20.14 -13.04 -22.98
CA LEU A 77 -19.84 -11.69 -23.47
C LEU A 77 -20.43 -10.61 -22.57
N LYS A 78 -21.66 -10.80 -22.08
CA LYS A 78 -22.30 -9.86 -21.16
C LYS A 78 -21.58 -9.82 -19.82
N ALA A 79 -21.12 -10.97 -19.32
CA ALA A 79 -20.34 -11.05 -18.09
C ALA A 79 -19.01 -10.29 -18.20
N ILE A 80 -18.31 -10.43 -19.34
CA ILE A 80 -17.04 -9.71 -19.58
C ILE A 80 -17.31 -8.19 -19.61
N VAL A 81 -18.29 -7.74 -20.39
CA VAL A 81 -18.63 -6.31 -20.52
C VAL A 81 -19.06 -5.73 -19.17
N PHE A 82 -19.86 -6.45 -18.40
CA PHE A 82 -20.28 -6.01 -17.07
C PHE A 82 -19.09 -5.93 -16.11
N MET A 83 -18.19 -6.91 -16.13
CA MET A 83 -16.99 -6.90 -15.29
C MET A 83 -16.07 -5.73 -15.66
N THR A 84 -15.80 -5.47 -16.95
CA THR A 84 -14.98 -4.32 -17.36
C THR A 84 -15.64 -3.00 -17.01
N ALA A 85 -16.94 -2.85 -17.24
CA ALA A 85 -17.66 -1.63 -16.88
C ALA A 85 -17.57 -1.32 -15.37
N ASN A 86 -17.85 -2.31 -14.52
CA ASN A 86 -17.73 -2.15 -13.06
C ASN A 86 -16.30 -1.87 -12.61
N THR A 87 -15.31 -2.48 -13.28
CA THR A 87 -13.89 -2.22 -13.00
C THR A 87 -13.55 -0.77 -13.31
N ILE A 88 -13.90 -0.26 -14.50
CA ILE A 88 -13.63 1.13 -14.89
C ILE A 88 -14.32 2.10 -13.92
N LEU A 89 -15.58 1.85 -13.58
CA LEU A 89 -16.32 2.67 -12.61
C LEU A 89 -15.62 2.71 -11.25
N SER A 90 -15.17 1.56 -10.77
CA SER A 90 -14.46 1.45 -9.48
C SER A 90 -13.14 2.22 -9.48
N TYR A 91 -12.41 2.24 -10.60
CA TYR A 91 -11.21 3.06 -10.75
C TYR A 91 -11.52 4.56 -10.72
N ILE A 92 -12.61 5.00 -11.35
CA ILE A 92 -13.05 6.40 -11.32
C ILE A 92 -13.39 6.84 -9.89
N PHE A 93 -14.21 6.05 -9.18
CA PHE A 93 -14.56 6.33 -7.78
C PHE A 93 -13.34 6.29 -6.85
N ALA A 94 -12.44 5.32 -7.04
CA ALA A 94 -11.20 5.23 -6.26
C ALA A 94 -10.30 6.43 -6.49
N PHE A 95 -10.23 6.93 -7.72
CA PHE A 95 -9.44 8.12 -8.05
C PHE A 95 -10.02 9.38 -7.39
N LEU A 96 -11.34 9.55 -7.42
CA LEU A 96 -12.03 10.64 -6.71
C LEU A 96 -11.76 10.57 -5.21
N LEU A 97 -11.90 9.41 -4.58
CA LEU A 97 -11.60 9.21 -3.15
C LEU A 97 -10.13 9.45 -2.82
N TYR A 98 -9.22 9.03 -3.70
CA TYR A 98 -7.79 9.27 -3.53
C TYR A 98 -7.46 10.77 -3.50
N ILE A 99 -8.03 11.55 -4.41
CA ILE A 99 -7.81 13.01 -4.44
C ILE A 99 -8.45 13.68 -3.22
N SER A 100 -9.68 13.31 -2.87
CA SER A 100 -10.45 13.97 -1.82
C SER A 100 -9.96 13.64 -0.40
N ILE A 101 -9.51 12.41 -0.15
CA ILE A 101 -9.21 11.93 1.22
C ILE A 101 -7.74 11.57 1.36
N GLN A 102 -7.18 10.81 0.42
CA GLN A 102 -5.83 10.25 0.60
C GLN A 102 -4.74 11.33 0.51
N LYS A 103 -4.84 12.25 -0.46
CA LYS A 103 -3.90 13.39 -0.59
C LYS A 103 -3.84 14.30 0.65
N PRO A 104 -4.96 14.79 1.21
CA PRO A 104 -4.87 15.62 2.41
C PRO A 104 -4.32 14.87 3.62
N ILE A 105 -4.65 13.58 3.78
CA ILE A 105 -4.07 12.75 4.85
C ILE A 105 -2.54 12.63 4.70
N ASP A 106 -2.04 12.41 3.48
CA ASP A 106 -0.61 12.32 3.24
C ASP A 106 0.11 13.65 3.53
N ASN A 107 -0.52 14.79 3.23
CA ASN A 107 0.01 16.11 3.60
C ASN A 107 0.05 16.33 5.12
N ILE A 108 -1.00 15.92 5.84
CA ILE A 108 -1.05 16.02 7.31
C ILE A 108 0.03 15.13 7.94
N LYS A 109 0.22 13.91 7.45
CA LYS A 109 1.28 13.01 7.92
C LYS A 109 2.66 13.64 7.73
N ALA A 110 2.91 14.28 6.58
CA ALA A 110 4.16 14.98 6.32
C ALA A 110 4.38 16.14 7.31
N LEU A 111 3.35 16.93 7.61
CA LEU A 111 3.41 18.03 8.59
C LEU A 111 3.68 17.52 10.01
N ILE A 112 2.99 16.45 10.43
CA ILE A 112 3.21 15.83 11.74
C ILE A 112 4.63 15.28 11.83
N ALA A 113 5.10 14.56 10.81
CA ALA A 113 6.45 14.02 10.76
C ALA A 113 7.51 15.13 10.83
N TYR A 114 7.29 16.25 10.13
CA TYR A 114 8.16 17.42 10.20
C TYR A 114 8.22 18.01 11.62
N LYS A 115 7.06 18.17 12.27
CA LYS A 115 6.99 18.70 13.64
C LYS A 115 7.62 17.76 14.68
N LEU A 116 7.45 16.45 14.51
CA LEU A 116 8.11 15.45 15.35
C LEU A 116 9.63 15.45 15.15
N ALA A 117 10.09 15.61 13.90
CA ALA A 117 11.52 15.68 13.60
C ALA A 117 12.17 16.94 14.19
N SER A 118 11.50 18.10 14.15
CA SER A 118 12.00 19.34 14.74
C SER A 118 12.03 19.27 16.27
N CYS A 119 11.00 18.72 16.91
CA CYS A 119 10.97 18.49 18.36
C CYS A 119 12.09 17.51 18.80
N ARG A 120 12.27 16.41 18.07
CA ARG A 120 13.35 15.43 18.33
C ARG A 120 14.74 16.04 18.18
N ARG A 121 14.90 17.04 17.32
CA ARG A 121 16.16 17.78 17.16
C ARG A 121 16.42 18.66 18.38
N SER A 122 15.42 19.43 18.82
CA SER A 122 15.49 20.30 20.01
C SER A 122 15.81 19.53 21.30
N VAL A 123 15.18 18.36 21.51
CA VAL A 123 15.46 17.50 22.67
C VAL A 123 16.90 16.96 22.65
N ARG A 124 17.46 16.68 21.47
CA ARG A 124 18.85 16.21 21.35
C ARG A 124 19.87 17.29 21.71
N THR A 125 19.63 18.55 21.35
CA THR A 125 20.48 19.69 21.73
C THR A 125 20.44 19.93 23.25
N MET A 126 19.25 19.95 23.85
CA MET A 126 19.07 20.07 25.31
C MET A 126 19.83 18.97 26.08
N LYS A 127 19.79 17.72 25.60
CA LYS A 127 20.49 16.59 26.21
C LYS A 127 22.02 16.67 26.07
N LYS A 128 22.54 17.31 25.02
CA LYS A 128 23.98 17.56 24.91
C LYS A 128 24.43 18.62 25.90
N GLU A 129 23.68 19.72 26.03
CA GLU A 129 24.01 20.81 26.95
C GLU A 129 24.00 20.37 28.42
N SER A 130 23.03 19.55 28.81
CA SER A 130 22.97 19.02 30.19
C SER A 130 24.14 18.08 30.51
N LYS A 131 24.58 17.24 29.57
CA LYS A 131 25.78 16.40 29.74
C LYS A 131 27.07 17.23 29.85
N VAL A 132 27.21 18.26 29.04
CA VAL A 132 28.37 19.16 29.10
C VAL A 132 28.43 19.90 30.44
N LYS A 133 27.29 20.38 30.95
CA LYS A 133 27.20 21.01 32.28
C LYS A 133 27.55 20.04 33.40
N ALA A 134 27.03 18.81 33.36
CA ALA A 134 27.34 17.76 34.34
C ALA A 134 28.84 17.40 34.35
N GLN A 135 29.49 17.38 33.18
CA GLN A 135 30.92 17.11 33.08
C GLN A 135 31.77 18.25 33.66
N LYS A 136 31.42 19.51 33.37
CA LYS A 136 32.11 20.67 33.97
C LYS A 136 32.04 20.66 35.49
N PHE A 137 30.88 20.34 36.06
CA PHE A 137 30.69 20.26 37.51
C PHE A 137 31.53 19.15 38.17
N LYS A 138 31.71 18.00 37.50
CA LYS A 138 32.64 16.96 37.98
C LYS A 138 34.09 17.45 37.97
N ASN A 139 34.51 18.09 36.88
CA ASN A 139 35.87 18.60 36.75
C ASN A 139 36.19 19.73 37.76
N GLU A 140 35.21 20.51 38.21
CA GLU A 140 35.40 21.51 39.27
C GLU A 140 35.49 20.89 40.67
N LYS A 141 34.81 19.77 40.91
CA LYS A 141 34.91 19.04 42.19
C LYS A 141 36.23 18.30 42.36
N GLU A 142 36.82 17.82 41.29
CA GLU A 142 38.11 17.09 41.31
C GLU A 142 39.31 18.03 41.49
N LYS A 143 39.12 19.34 41.28
CA LYS A 143 40.15 20.37 41.47
C LYS A 143 40.17 21.00 42.86
N ARG A 144 39.19 20.69 43.72
CA ARG A 144 39.14 21.14 45.13
C ARG A 144 39.53 19.98 46.03
#